data_AF-A0A5E7N1T3-F1
#
_entry.id   AF-A0A5E7N1T3-F1
#
_cell.length_a   1.000
_cell.length_b   1.000
_cell.length_c   1.000
_cell.angle_alpha   90.00
_cell.angle_beta   90.00
_cell.angle_gamma   90.00
#
_symmetry.space_group_name_H-M   'P 1'
#
loop_
_entity.id
_entity.type
_entity.pdbx_description
1 polymer ?
#
loop_
_entity_poly.entity_id
_entity_poly.type
_entity_poly.pdbx_seq_one_letter_code
_entity_poly.pdbx_strand_id
1 'polypeptide(L)'
;MQLISEVRTRREFDDGQQLEQFVRWDGVRTGFDELKKNMIHAQKHKVASVNQVLVLDSGVEISIPIHERLNLLPDRTGVLVVFEKEPSRFSCPEAPWFFDFPHNAAIYNADGSLRFQLHNPEGENSYIGGIHSGAMPNHPDMLGVLVGTVGHDPEWLYLVDCNNPEIISTGKWIRY
;
A
#
# COMPACT_ATOMS: atom_id res chain seq x y z
N MET A 1 12.47 -18.88 -1.23
CA MET A 1 11.64 -17.70 -0.91
C MET A 1 10.30 -17.90 -1.61
N GLN A 2 9.18 -17.78 -0.90
CA GLN A 2 7.86 -17.83 -1.53
C GLN A 2 7.51 -16.43 -2.05
N LEU A 3 6.96 -16.35 -3.25
CA LEU A 3 6.55 -15.10 -3.88
C LEU A 3 5.06 -14.88 -3.68
N ILE A 4 4.67 -13.61 -3.58
CA ILE A 4 3.27 -13.23 -3.48
C ILE A 4 2.64 -13.37 -4.88
N SER A 5 1.48 -14.01 -4.94
CA SER A 5 0.66 -14.16 -6.14
C SER A 5 -0.39 -13.05 -6.23
N GLU A 6 -1.00 -12.69 -5.10
CA GLU A 6 -1.95 -11.59 -5.00
C GLU A 6 -2.07 -11.01 -3.60
N VAL A 7 -2.53 -9.76 -3.56
CA VAL A 7 -3.06 -9.12 -2.35
C VAL A 7 -4.57 -9.22 -2.39
N ARG A 8 -5.17 -9.66 -1.29
CA ARG A 8 -6.62 -9.80 -1.16
C ARG A 8 -7.13 -9.03 0.06
N THR A 9 -8.23 -8.32 -0.12
CA THR A 9 -8.93 -7.55 0.91
C THR A 9 -10.34 -8.08 1.05
N ARG A 10 -10.67 -8.56 2.23
CA ARG A 10 -12.01 -9.02 2.61
C ARG A 10 -12.66 -7.96 3.50
N ARG A 11 -13.92 -7.62 3.23
CA ARG A 11 -14.72 -6.69 4.03
C ARG A 11 -16.01 -7.37 4.43
N GLU A 12 -16.39 -7.20 5.68
CA GLU A 12 -17.68 -7.63 6.21
C GLU A 12 -18.49 -6.40 6.61
N PHE A 13 -19.75 -6.38 6.19
CA PHE A 13 -20.70 -5.31 6.50
C PHE A 13 -21.57 -5.67 7.70
N ASP A 14 -22.19 -4.66 8.30
CA ASP A 14 -23.06 -4.81 9.48
C ASP A 14 -24.31 -5.68 9.26
N ASP A 15 -24.69 -5.92 8.00
CA ASP A 15 -25.78 -6.81 7.60
C ASP A 15 -25.33 -8.24 7.31
N GLY A 16 -24.05 -8.56 7.52
CA GLY A 16 -23.44 -9.85 7.27
C GLY A 16 -23.04 -10.10 5.82
N GLN A 17 -23.24 -9.13 4.91
CA GLN A 17 -22.73 -9.25 3.55
C GLN A 17 -21.19 -9.21 3.57
N GLN A 18 -20.57 -10.10 2.78
CA GLN A 18 -19.13 -10.13 2.60
C GLN A 18 -18.73 -9.70 1.20
N LEU A 19 -17.59 -9.03 1.12
CA LEU A 19 -16.97 -8.62 -0.11
C LEU A 19 -15.51 -9.03 -0.11
N GLU A 20 -15.05 -9.55 -1.24
CA GLU A 20 -13.64 -9.80 -1.52
C GLU A 20 -13.17 -8.94 -2.70
N GLN A 21 -11.99 -8.33 -2.54
CA GLN A 21 -11.28 -7.62 -3.59
C GLN A 21 -9.86 -8.15 -3.69
N PHE A 22 -9.28 -8.18 -4.88
CA PHE A 22 -7.90 -8.65 -5.06
C PHE A 22 -7.15 -7.86 -6.14
N VAL A 23 -5.83 -7.88 -6.03
CA VAL A 23 -4.87 -7.42 -7.05
C VAL A 23 -3.78 -8.47 -7.18
N ARG A 24 -3.68 -9.08 -8.36
CA ARG A 24 -2.65 -10.07 -8.72
C ARG A 24 -1.39 -9.38 -9.24
N TRP A 25 -0.28 -10.10 -9.16
CA TRP A 25 1.02 -9.64 -9.64
C TRP A 25 1.05 -9.31 -11.14
N ASP A 26 0.19 -9.94 -11.94
CA ASP A 26 0.06 -9.73 -13.38
C ASP A 26 -0.88 -8.58 -13.75
N GLY A 27 -1.34 -7.81 -12.76
CA GLY A 27 -2.23 -6.67 -12.95
C GLY A 27 -3.71 -7.03 -13.03
N VAL A 28 -4.07 -8.32 -13.03
CA VAL A 28 -5.48 -8.74 -12.92
C VAL A 28 -6.00 -8.35 -11.53
N ARG A 29 -7.16 -7.71 -11.48
CA ARG A 29 -7.76 -7.21 -10.25
C ARG A 29 -9.28 -7.29 -10.32
N THR A 30 -9.93 -7.14 -9.17
CA THR A 30 -11.39 -7.03 -9.08
C THR A 30 -11.94 -6.03 -10.10
N GLY A 31 -12.95 -6.47 -10.85
CA GLY A 31 -13.51 -5.71 -11.97
C GLY A 31 -14.25 -4.45 -11.53
N PHE A 32 -14.30 -3.45 -12.41
CA PHE A 32 -14.92 -2.16 -12.12
C PHE A 32 -16.40 -2.26 -11.69
N ASP A 33 -17.19 -3.12 -12.35
CA ASP A 33 -18.61 -3.27 -12.03
C ASP A 33 -18.83 -3.84 -10.62
N GLU A 34 -17.96 -4.75 -10.19
CA GLU A 34 -17.97 -5.29 -8.84
C GLU A 34 -17.58 -4.21 -7.83
N LEU A 35 -16.47 -3.48 -8.08
CA LEU A 35 -16.07 -2.33 -7.27
C LEU A 35 -17.21 -1.29 -7.14
N LYS A 36 -17.94 -1.01 -8.22
CA LYS A 36 -19.06 -0.07 -8.23
C LYS A 36 -20.23 -0.57 -7.38
N LYS A 37 -20.64 -1.84 -7.51
CA LYS A 37 -21.69 -2.43 -6.66
C LYS A 37 -21.34 -2.31 -5.18
N ASN A 38 -20.07 -2.53 -4.86
CA ASN A 38 -19.56 -2.44 -3.49
C ASN A 38 -19.58 -1.02 -2.94
N MET A 39 -19.19 -0.02 -3.74
CA MET A 39 -19.28 1.37 -3.34
C MET A 39 -20.73 1.78 -3.02
N ILE A 40 -21.69 1.33 -3.84
CA ILE A 40 -23.11 1.59 -3.60
C ILE A 40 -23.60 0.92 -2.31
N HIS A 41 -23.16 -0.32 -2.05
CA HIS A 41 -23.53 -1.03 -0.83
C HIS A 41 -22.93 -0.37 0.43
N ALA A 42 -21.65 0.04 0.39
CA ALA A 42 -20.96 0.72 1.48
C ALA A 42 -21.55 2.11 1.84
N GLN A 43 -22.38 2.69 0.97
CA GLN A 43 -23.14 3.91 1.31
C GLN A 43 -24.35 3.63 2.22
N LYS A 44 -24.83 2.38 2.26
CA LYS A 44 -26.02 1.97 3.02
C LYS A 44 -25.67 1.18 4.28
N HIS A 45 -24.57 0.44 4.24
CA HIS A 45 -24.13 -0.46 5.30
C HIS A 45 -22.74 -0.08 5.77
N LYS A 46 -22.53 -0.11 7.10
CA LYS A 46 -21.22 0.18 7.66
C LYS A 46 -20.33 -1.05 7.48
N VAL A 47 -19.05 -0.80 7.17
CA VAL A 47 -18.03 -1.84 7.24
C VAL A 47 -17.79 -2.17 8.72
N ALA A 48 -18.05 -3.42 9.08
CA ALA A 48 -17.90 -3.96 10.43
C ALA A 48 -16.48 -4.49 10.66
N SER A 49 -15.90 -5.16 9.66
CA SER A 49 -14.53 -5.66 9.71
C SER A 49 -13.86 -5.57 8.34
N VAL A 50 -12.53 -5.49 8.36
CA VAL A 50 -11.70 -5.58 7.16
C VAL A 50 -10.53 -6.51 7.50
N ASN A 51 -10.16 -7.38 6.57
CA ASN A 51 -9.01 -8.27 6.68
C ASN A 51 -8.22 -8.24 5.37
N GLN A 52 -6.90 -8.10 5.45
CA GLN A 52 -6.03 -8.16 4.29
C GLN A 52 -5.08 -9.36 4.41
N VAL A 53 -4.90 -10.06 3.30
CA VAL A 53 -4.00 -11.22 3.22
C VAL A 53 -3.09 -11.11 2.00
N LEU A 54 -1.86 -11.58 2.16
CA LEU A 54 -0.96 -11.90 1.05
C LEU A 54 -1.18 -13.37 0.69
N VAL A 55 -1.55 -13.65 -0.55
CA VAL A 55 -1.64 -15.02 -1.05
C VAL A 55 -0.32 -15.33 -1.73
N LEU A 56 0.33 -16.42 -1.32
CA LEU A 56 1.60 -16.89 -1.89
C LEU A 56 1.36 -17.79 -3.10
N ASP A 57 2.37 -18.02 -3.94
CA ASP A 57 2.28 -18.98 -5.06
C ASP A 57 1.94 -20.41 -4.60
N SER A 58 2.25 -20.73 -3.35
CA SER A 58 1.90 -22.00 -2.71
C SER A 58 0.41 -22.13 -2.35
N GLY A 59 -0.36 -21.04 -2.45
CA GLY A 59 -1.74 -20.95 -1.97
C GLY A 59 -1.87 -20.64 -0.48
N VAL A 60 -0.76 -20.50 0.25
CA VAL A 60 -0.78 -20.07 1.66
C VAL A 60 -1.21 -18.61 1.75
N GLU A 61 -2.12 -18.31 2.67
CA GLU A 61 -2.53 -16.95 3.00
C GLU A 61 -1.81 -16.46 4.26
N ILE A 62 -1.18 -15.29 4.18
CA ILE A 62 -0.55 -14.60 5.29
C ILE A 62 -1.39 -13.37 5.65
N SER A 63 -1.95 -13.34 6.86
CA SER A 63 -2.74 -12.19 7.33
C SER A 63 -1.83 -11.03 7.72
N ILE A 64 -2.20 -9.84 7.25
CA ILE A 64 -1.49 -8.59 7.54
C ILE A 64 -2.43 -7.67 8.33
N PRO A 65 -2.09 -7.29 9.57
CA PRO A 65 -2.94 -6.43 10.42
C PRO A 65 -2.79 -4.94 10.07
N ILE A 66 -2.67 -4.64 8.78
CA ILE A 66 -2.56 -3.30 8.18
C ILE A 66 -3.73 -3.21 7.21
N HIS A 67 -4.40 -2.06 7.15
CA HIS A 67 -5.61 -1.88 6.34
C HIS A 67 -5.47 -0.79 5.29
N GLU A 68 -4.39 -0.04 5.37
CA GLU A 68 -3.85 0.78 4.31
C GLU A 68 -3.57 -0.07 3.08
N ARG A 69 -3.42 0.56 1.91
CA ARG A 69 -3.25 -0.17 0.67
C ARG A 69 -1.91 -0.93 0.68
N LEU A 70 -1.96 -2.26 0.61
CA LEU A 70 -0.78 -3.09 0.39
C LEU A 70 -0.41 -3.07 -1.09
N ASN A 71 0.69 -2.39 -1.43
CA ASN A 71 1.14 -2.28 -2.81
C ASN A 71 2.21 -3.33 -3.08
N LEU A 72 1.92 -4.27 -3.98
CA LEU A 72 2.84 -5.35 -4.31
C LEU A 72 4.16 -4.80 -4.89
N LEU A 73 5.29 -5.26 -4.35
CA LEU A 73 6.59 -4.96 -4.93
C LEU A 73 6.77 -5.64 -6.30
N PRO A 74 7.51 -5.04 -7.24
CA PRO A 74 7.74 -5.63 -8.57
C PRO A 74 8.44 -7.00 -8.51
N ASP A 75 9.32 -7.19 -7.52
CA ASP A 75 10.01 -8.46 -7.26
C ASP A 75 9.12 -9.51 -6.55
N ARG A 76 7.90 -9.13 -6.15
CA ARG A 76 6.89 -9.95 -5.46
C ARG A 76 7.32 -10.51 -4.10
N THR A 77 8.42 -10.02 -3.55
CA THR A 77 8.99 -10.52 -2.28
C THR A 77 8.33 -9.89 -1.05
N GLY A 78 7.48 -8.88 -1.27
CA GLY A 78 6.88 -8.08 -0.22
C GLY A 78 5.86 -7.07 -0.74
N VAL A 79 5.43 -6.21 0.15
CA VAL A 79 4.51 -5.10 -0.13
C VAL A 79 5.06 -3.80 0.44
N LEU A 80 4.85 -2.71 -0.28
CA LEU A 80 5.02 -1.34 0.20
C LEU A 80 3.69 -0.82 0.74
N VAL A 81 3.72 -0.34 1.99
CA VAL A 81 2.61 0.34 2.64
C VAL A 81 2.98 1.80 2.85
N VAL A 82 2.08 2.71 2.47
CA VAL A 82 2.14 4.12 2.82
C VAL A 82 1.01 4.39 3.81
N PHE A 83 1.37 4.89 4.98
CA PHE A 83 0.47 5.11 6.11
C PHE A 83 -0.13 6.51 6.08
N GLU A 84 -1.41 6.61 6.41
CA GLU A 84 -2.05 7.89 6.70
C GLU A 84 -1.55 8.43 8.05
N LYS A 85 -1.82 9.71 8.34
CA LYS A 85 -1.44 10.35 9.63
C LYS A 85 -1.96 9.57 10.84
N GLU A 86 -3.19 9.07 10.74
CA GLU A 86 -3.79 8.22 11.75
C GLU A 86 -4.06 6.85 11.12
N PRO A 87 -3.69 5.74 11.79
CA PRO A 87 -3.98 4.41 11.29
C PRO A 87 -5.49 4.24 11.16
N SER A 88 -5.92 3.47 10.16
CA SER A 88 -7.32 3.05 10.08
C SER A 88 -7.78 2.45 11.41
N ARG A 89 -9.02 2.70 11.81
CA ARG A 89 -9.64 2.09 13.01
C ARG A 89 -9.62 0.55 13.02
N PHE A 90 -9.35 -0.05 11.86
CA PHE A 90 -9.23 -1.50 11.70
C PHE A 90 -7.78 -1.98 11.79
N SER A 91 -6.79 -1.09 11.58
CA SER A 91 -5.36 -1.41 11.62
C SER A 91 -4.87 -1.66 13.04
N CYS A 92 -3.80 -2.45 13.16
CA CYS A 92 -3.00 -2.51 14.38
C CYS A 92 -2.10 -1.27 14.44
N PRO A 93 -2.31 -0.35 15.40
CA PRO A 93 -1.55 0.90 15.47
C PRO A 93 -0.19 0.72 16.17
N GLU A 94 0.12 -0.47 16.69
CA GLU A 94 1.32 -0.71 17.49
C GLU A 94 2.55 -0.91 16.61
N ALA A 95 3.62 -0.16 16.88
CA ALA A 95 4.90 -0.35 16.22
C ALA A 95 5.38 -1.82 16.37
N PRO A 96 5.92 -2.46 15.32
CA PRO A 96 6.39 -1.87 14.07
C PRO A 96 5.35 -1.80 12.93
N TRP A 97 4.05 -2.02 13.20
CA TRP A 97 3.02 -2.12 12.15
C TRP A 97 2.60 -0.80 11.54
N PHE A 98 2.89 0.31 12.21
CA PHE A 98 2.53 1.66 11.79
C PHE A 98 3.71 2.61 11.98
N PHE A 99 3.86 3.56 11.05
CA PHE A 99 4.84 4.63 11.11
C PHE A 99 4.20 5.96 10.78
N ASP A 100 4.49 6.99 11.59
CA ASP A 100 3.98 8.35 11.41
C ASP A 100 4.90 9.18 10.48
N PHE A 101 4.43 10.36 10.09
CA PHE A 101 5.21 11.33 9.34
C PHE A 101 6.51 11.72 10.06
N PRO A 102 7.59 12.00 9.32
CA PRO A 102 7.66 12.10 7.85
C PRO A 102 8.00 10.77 7.14
N HIS A 103 8.29 9.71 7.90
CA HIS A 103 8.76 8.41 7.42
C HIS A 103 7.62 7.38 7.42
N ASN A 104 6.45 7.79 6.95
CA ASN A 104 5.18 7.07 7.04
C ASN A 104 5.04 5.95 5.99
N ALA A 105 6.11 5.27 5.61
CA ALA A 105 6.02 4.15 4.69
C ALA A 105 6.99 3.04 5.10
N ALA A 106 6.62 1.79 4.80
CA ALA A 106 7.43 0.64 5.12
C ALA A 106 7.24 -0.48 4.10
N ILE A 107 8.29 -1.28 3.96
CA ILE A 107 8.25 -2.54 3.21
C ILE A 107 8.10 -3.69 4.20
N TYR A 108 7.13 -4.56 3.93
CA TYR A 108 6.92 -5.83 4.62
C TYR A 108 7.25 -6.98 3.68
N ASN A 109 7.85 -8.03 4.22
CA ASN A 109 8.11 -9.28 3.50
C ASN A 109 6.82 -10.07 3.22
N ALA A 110 6.92 -11.05 2.33
CA ALA A 110 5.83 -11.96 2.01
C ALA A 110 5.30 -12.78 3.21
N ASP A 111 6.12 -12.96 4.26
CA ASP A 111 5.72 -13.60 5.53
C ASP A 111 5.09 -12.60 6.53
N GLY A 112 4.93 -11.33 6.13
CA GLY A 112 4.37 -10.27 6.95
C GLY A 112 5.37 -9.60 7.90
N SER A 113 6.63 -10.04 7.96
CA SER A 113 7.63 -9.38 8.80
C SER A 113 7.96 -7.99 8.23
N LEU A 114 8.24 -7.02 9.11
CA LEU A 114 8.83 -5.75 8.68
C LEU A 114 10.19 -6.02 8.01
N ARG A 115 10.41 -5.48 6.82
CA ARG A 115 11.73 -5.46 6.16
C ARG A 115 12.50 -4.22 6.59
N PHE A 116 11.93 -3.04 6.34
CA PHE A 116 12.42 -1.76 6.83
C PHE A 116 11.38 -0.65 6.63
N GLN A 117 11.52 0.41 7.42
CA GLN A 117 10.83 1.69 7.23
C GLN A 117 11.56 2.49 6.14
N LEU A 118 10.83 3.14 5.24
CA LEU A 118 11.40 4.04 4.24
C LEU A 118 11.82 5.36 4.88
N HIS A 119 13.00 5.85 4.49
CA HIS A 119 13.50 7.14 4.91
C HIS A 119 13.07 8.21 3.90
N ASN A 120 12.27 9.17 4.38
CA ASN A 120 11.92 10.36 3.63
C ASN A 120 13.02 11.43 3.82
N PRO A 121 13.79 11.79 2.78
CA PRO A 121 14.94 12.68 2.90
C PRO A 121 14.56 14.14 3.18
N GLU A 122 13.31 14.54 2.94
CA GLU A 122 12.85 15.92 3.20
C GLU A 122 12.66 16.20 4.70
N GLY A 123 12.53 15.17 5.53
CA GLY A 123 12.48 15.31 6.99
C GLY A 123 11.21 15.99 7.51
N GLU A 124 11.33 16.76 8.59
CA GLU A 124 10.19 17.38 9.28
C GLU A 124 9.34 18.25 8.34
N ASN A 125 8.01 18.26 8.55
CA ASN A 125 7.02 18.92 7.70
C ASN A 125 6.86 18.35 6.28
N SER A 126 7.31 17.11 6.05
CA SER A 126 7.06 16.36 4.81
C SER A 126 6.36 15.04 5.09
N TYR A 127 5.89 14.38 4.02
CA TYR A 127 5.23 13.08 4.09
C TYR A 127 5.37 12.33 2.76
N ILE A 128 5.28 11.01 2.82
CA ILE A 128 5.09 10.15 1.64
C ILE A 128 3.58 10.08 1.39
N GLY A 129 3.09 10.71 0.32
CA GLY A 129 1.66 10.87 0.04
C GLY A 129 1.02 9.65 -0.61
N GLY A 130 1.80 8.83 -1.31
CA GLY A 130 1.29 7.62 -1.94
C GLY A 130 2.17 7.09 -3.05
N ILE A 131 1.67 6.07 -3.73
CA ILE A 131 2.37 5.45 -4.87
C ILE A 131 2.03 6.21 -6.16
N HIS A 132 3.06 6.48 -6.95
CA HIS A 132 2.92 6.99 -8.30
C HIS A 132 2.32 5.90 -9.22
N SER A 133 1.16 6.19 -9.81
CA SER A 133 0.45 5.25 -10.70
C SER A 133 0.73 5.46 -12.20
N GLY A 134 1.53 6.47 -12.55
CA GLY A 134 1.92 6.73 -13.93
C GLY A 134 2.99 5.78 -14.44
N ALA A 135 3.12 5.69 -15.76
CA ALA A 135 4.15 4.89 -16.40
C ALA A 135 5.55 5.47 -16.15
N MET A 136 6.47 4.62 -15.70
CA MET A 136 7.89 4.97 -15.49
C MET A 136 8.77 4.14 -16.44
N PRO A 137 8.84 4.49 -17.75
CA PRO A 137 9.51 3.65 -18.75
C PRO A 137 11.01 3.46 -18.49
N ASN A 138 11.65 4.39 -17.79
CA ASN A 138 13.08 4.29 -17.43
C ASN A 138 13.33 3.37 -16.21
N HIS A 139 12.27 3.07 -15.44
CA HIS A 139 12.33 2.27 -14.21
C HIS A 139 11.09 1.35 -14.13
N PRO A 140 10.90 0.45 -15.11
CA PRO A 140 9.70 -0.41 -15.18
C PRO A 140 9.64 -1.45 -14.05
N ASP A 141 10.75 -1.65 -13.36
CA ASP A 141 10.99 -2.62 -12.29
C ASP A 141 10.98 -2.00 -10.89
N MET A 142 10.70 -0.69 -10.78
CA MET A 142 10.66 0.02 -9.50
C MET A 142 9.28 0.62 -9.25
N LEU A 143 8.93 0.76 -7.96
CA LEU A 143 7.79 1.58 -7.56
C LEU A 143 8.22 3.03 -7.40
N GLY A 144 7.30 3.93 -7.72
CA GLY A 144 7.45 5.35 -7.48
C GLY A 144 6.62 5.75 -6.28
N VAL A 145 7.14 6.63 -5.43
CA VAL A 145 6.38 7.28 -4.37
C VAL A 145 6.44 8.79 -4.55
N LEU A 146 5.39 9.45 -4.09
CA LEU A 146 5.26 10.89 -4.12
C LEU A 146 5.55 11.43 -2.72
N VAL A 147 6.48 12.37 -2.63
CA VAL A 147 6.84 13.05 -1.38
C VAL A 147 6.36 14.49 -1.46
N GLY A 148 5.51 14.87 -0.50
CA GLY A 148 4.96 16.21 -0.39
C GLY A 148 5.50 16.93 0.85
N THR A 149 5.43 18.26 0.82
CA THR A 149 5.68 19.12 1.98
C THR A 149 4.36 19.73 2.44
N VAL A 150 4.12 19.80 3.75
CA VAL A 150 2.88 20.34 4.32
C VAL A 150 2.68 21.78 3.84
N GLY A 151 1.55 22.03 3.15
CA GLY A 151 1.17 23.36 2.66
C GLY A 151 1.79 23.77 1.32
N HIS A 152 2.50 22.88 0.62
CA HIS A 152 3.17 23.20 -0.64
C HIS A 152 2.97 22.13 -1.71
N ASP A 153 2.44 22.55 -2.86
CA ASP A 153 2.60 21.86 -4.14
C ASP A 153 3.86 22.38 -4.85
N PRO A 154 4.64 21.55 -5.57
CA PRO A 154 4.31 20.19 -6.03
C PRO A 154 4.91 19.04 -5.20
N GLU A 155 4.37 17.83 -5.39
CA GLU A 155 4.96 16.58 -4.88
C GLU A 155 6.12 16.10 -5.77
N TRP A 156 7.18 15.63 -5.15
CA TRP A 156 8.37 15.10 -5.81
C TRP A 156 8.28 13.59 -6.00
N LEU A 157 8.66 13.10 -7.18
CA LEU A 157 8.71 11.68 -7.49
C LEU A 157 10.05 11.09 -7.05
N TYR A 158 9.97 10.07 -6.21
CA TYR A 158 11.09 9.25 -5.78
C TYR A 158 10.87 7.79 -6.19
N LEU A 159 11.94 7.05 -6.44
CA LEU A 159 11.89 5.60 -6.68
C LEU A 159 12.17 4.85 -5.38
N VAL A 160 11.54 3.70 -5.23
CA VAL A 160 11.74 2.81 -4.09
C VAL A 160 12.67 1.67 -4.50
N ASP A 161 13.81 1.56 -3.81
CA ASP A 161 14.63 0.36 -3.83
C ASP A 161 14.03 -0.67 -2.88
N CYS A 162 13.73 -1.86 -3.39
CA CYS A 162 13.12 -2.94 -2.60
C CYS A 162 14.08 -3.50 -1.53
N ASN A 163 15.36 -3.15 -1.58
CA ASN A 163 16.42 -3.66 -0.69
C ASN A 163 17.08 -2.57 0.17
N ASN A 164 16.69 -1.30 0.03
CA ASN A 164 17.28 -0.19 0.77
C ASN A 164 16.18 0.72 1.34
N PRO A 165 16.27 1.15 2.63
CA PRO A 165 15.33 2.12 3.18
C PRO A 165 15.36 3.50 2.51
N GLU A 166 16.44 3.87 1.84
CA GLU A 166 16.55 5.15 1.14
C GLU A 166 15.74 5.17 -0.16
N ILE A 167 14.98 6.24 -0.38
CA ILE A 167 14.29 6.49 -1.64
C ILE A 167 15.17 7.33 -2.59
N ILE A 168 15.11 7.01 -3.88
CA ILE A 168 16.02 7.58 -4.89
C ILE A 168 15.31 8.75 -5.59
N SER A 169 15.87 9.94 -5.48
CA SER A 169 15.31 11.12 -6.16
C SER A 169 15.36 10.95 -7.68
N THR A 170 14.24 11.21 -8.35
CA THR A 170 14.20 11.27 -9.82
C THR A 170 14.50 12.66 -10.37
N GLY A 171 14.55 13.68 -9.51
CA GLY A 171 14.59 15.10 -9.90
C GLY A 171 13.33 15.59 -10.61
N LYS A 172 12.25 14.80 -10.62
CA LYS A 172 10.96 15.15 -11.24
C LYS A 172 9.93 15.44 -10.18
N TRP A 173 9.08 16.43 -10.45
CA TRP A 173 7.89 16.71 -9.66
C TRP A 173 6.65 16.41 -10.51
N ILE A 174 5.55 16.09 -9.84
CA ILE A 174 4.27 15.79 -10.47
C ILE A 174 3.32 16.97 -10.23
N ARG A 175 2.66 17.42 -11.30
CA ARG A 175 1.55 18.37 -11.22
C ARG A 175 0.25 17.62 -11.48
N TYR A 176 -0.74 17.84 -10.63
CA TYR A 176 -2.12 17.42 -10.85
C TYR A 176 -2.89 18.44 -11.69
#